data_AF-A0A3D1DLK2-F1
#
_entry.id   AF-A0A3D1DLK2-F1
#
_cell.length_a   1.000
_cell.length_b   1.000
_cell.length_c   1.000
_cell.angle_alpha   90.00
_cell.angle_beta   90.00
_cell.angle_gamma   90.00
#
_symmetry.space_group_name_H-M   'P 1'
#
loop_
_entity.id
_entity.type
_entity.pdbx_description
1 polymer ?
#
loop_
_entity_poly.entity_id
_entity_poly.type
_entity_poly.pdbx_seq_one_letter_code
_entity_poly.pdbx_strand_id
1 'polypeptide(L)'
;MSWFGQKSSRATRTPRAAEIGDTTSLGGWMRRTLGNRNVQLRLLMCLVAVVAMLIVVEGWKPPQTWRIGDRPAEGLGDPAAAATGRLVEPGETIDAGTLVRIEQIHADRQFSATDLLVRGVTVVVLLVVLLTLNGIWLVRSRPALVGHAGRLGVYLVAVVLTVAVGRLLSADPWRAEIIPLLVTVVIFAIAWDQVVAILTALTLSLLLTISTVVEIGHFVVLLSVSVSAILPLTRVSSRSTLITVGFWSGVVFILVDWGTLAITSSEPAGVLFDTAGLWPLLRGFLWCLVAGYLVAGSLPFIESLFGVVTDISLLEMGDASHPLLQELVQRAPGTYNHSIVVGTIGEAAADRIGANGLLVRVAAYFHD
;
A
#
# COMPACT_ATOMS: atom_id res chain seq x y z
N MET A 1 67.06 15.01 -43.98
CA MET A 1 66.35 15.76 -45.04
C MET A 1 64.90 15.30 -45.02
N SER A 2 64.02 16.01 -44.29
CA SER A 2 63.14 17.07 -44.83
C SER A 2 62.05 16.47 -45.73
N TRP A 3 60.81 16.38 -45.25
CA TRP A 3 59.71 17.35 -45.52
C TRP A 3 58.85 16.90 -46.72
N PHE A 4 57.63 16.37 -46.57
CA PHE A 4 56.30 17.02 -46.63
C PHE A 4 55.43 16.06 -47.48
N GLY A 5 54.12 15.82 -47.29
CA GLY A 5 53.10 16.35 -46.41
C GLY A 5 51.75 15.87 -46.94
N GLN A 6 51.07 14.95 -46.25
CA GLN A 6 49.68 14.61 -46.53
C GLN A 6 48.80 15.49 -45.63
N LYS A 7 48.15 16.50 -46.22
CA LYS A 7 47.14 17.32 -45.54
C LYS A 7 45.93 16.43 -45.22
N SER A 8 45.81 15.98 -43.98
CA SER A 8 44.51 15.50 -43.48
C SER A 8 43.62 16.72 -43.24
N SER A 9 42.45 16.72 -43.90
CA SER A 9 41.44 17.74 -43.74
C SER A 9 41.02 17.82 -42.27
N ARG A 10 41.07 19.03 -41.70
CA ARG A 10 40.54 19.38 -40.40
C ARG A 10 39.00 19.31 -40.46
N ALA A 11 38.45 18.10 -40.50
CA ALA A 11 37.02 17.87 -40.39
C ALA A 11 36.62 18.07 -38.92
N THR A 12 36.22 19.31 -38.64
CA THR A 12 35.22 19.72 -37.64
C THR A 12 34.77 18.62 -36.67
N ARG A 13 35.56 18.40 -35.62
CA ARG A 13 35.12 17.77 -34.38
C ARG A 13 34.23 18.77 -33.62
N THR A 14 32.97 18.91 -34.04
CA THR A 14 31.86 19.41 -33.19
C THR A 14 30.57 19.39 -34.00
N PRO A 15 29.63 18.48 -33.64
CA PRO A 15 28.37 19.01 -33.13
C PRO A 15 27.85 18.24 -31.90
N ARG A 16 28.70 17.59 -31.10
CA ARG A 16 28.28 16.96 -29.83
C ARG A 16 28.35 17.87 -28.60
N ALA A 17 28.97 19.05 -28.71
CA ALA A 17 29.06 19.99 -27.59
C ALA A 17 27.79 20.85 -27.41
N ALA A 18 26.98 21.02 -28.46
CA ALA A 18 25.75 21.83 -28.40
C ALA A 18 24.60 21.13 -27.65
N GLU A 19 24.63 19.81 -27.50
CA GLU A 19 23.63 19.08 -26.71
C GLU A 19 23.93 19.06 -25.19
N ILE A 20 25.08 19.56 -24.75
CA ILE A 20 25.43 19.58 -23.32
C ILE A 20 25.00 20.91 -22.66
N GLY A 21 24.73 21.96 -23.44
CA GLY A 21 24.40 23.29 -22.92
C GLY A 21 22.98 23.46 -22.36
N ASP A 22 22.07 22.51 -22.59
CA ASP A 22 20.65 22.66 -22.25
C ASP A 22 20.22 21.85 -21.02
N THR A 23 21.17 21.22 -20.31
CA THR A 23 20.89 20.43 -19.09
C THR A 23 21.00 21.22 -17.80
N THR A 24 21.54 22.44 -17.84
CA THR A 24 21.67 23.33 -16.68
C THR A 24 20.42 24.17 -16.45
N SER A 25 19.55 24.29 -17.46
CA SER A 25 18.25 24.96 -17.32
C SER A 25 17.15 23.94 -17.00
N LEU A 26 16.32 24.25 -15.99
CA LEU A 26 15.19 23.41 -15.58
C LEU A 26 14.23 23.16 -16.76
N GLY A 27 14.10 24.14 -17.66
CA GLY A 27 13.31 24.05 -18.89
C GLY A 27 13.87 23.10 -19.95
N GLY A 28 15.19 23.05 -20.16
CA GLY A 28 15.82 22.13 -21.11
C GLY A 28 15.81 20.69 -20.62
N TRP A 29 15.99 20.47 -19.30
CA TRP A 29 15.79 19.17 -18.66
C TRP A 29 14.33 18.69 -18.78
N MET A 30 13.34 19.54 -18.49
CA MET A 30 11.92 19.20 -18.65
C MET A 30 11.60 18.83 -20.11
N ARG A 31 12.07 19.62 -21.08
CA ARG A 31 11.77 19.40 -22.50
C ARG A 31 12.34 18.08 -23.04
N ARG A 32 13.54 17.67 -22.60
CA ARG A 32 14.11 16.35 -22.94
C ARG A 32 13.42 15.20 -22.22
N THR A 33 13.12 15.37 -20.94
CA THR A 33 12.49 14.34 -20.11
C THR A 33 11.06 14.07 -20.60
N LEU A 34 10.31 15.11 -20.92
CA LEU A 34 8.98 15.03 -21.54
C LEU A 34 9.03 14.61 -23.00
N GLY A 35 10.17 14.70 -23.68
CA GLY A 35 10.34 14.19 -25.06
C GLY A 35 10.46 12.68 -25.14
N ASN A 36 10.77 12.00 -24.03
CA ASN A 36 10.90 10.54 -24.02
C ASN A 36 9.52 9.87 -23.93
N ARG A 37 9.15 9.12 -24.97
CA ARG A 37 7.86 8.40 -25.07
C ARG A 37 7.60 7.48 -23.88
N ASN A 38 8.63 6.88 -23.29
CA ASN A 38 8.49 6.03 -22.10
C ASN A 38 8.14 6.84 -20.85
N VAL A 39 8.68 8.04 -20.71
CA VAL A 39 8.35 8.93 -19.59
C VAL A 39 6.94 9.49 -19.75
N GLN A 40 6.57 9.89 -20.97
CA GLN A 40 5.20 10.31 -21.29
C GLN A 40 4.17 9.23 -20.96
N LEU A 41 4.45 7.97 -21.32
CA LEU A 41 3.58 6.84 -21.00
C LEU A 41 3.39 6.69 -19.48
N ARG A 42 4.46 6.77 -18.68
CA ARG A 42 4.38 6.66 -17.22
C ARG A 42 3.61 7.83 -16.60
N LEU A 43 3.83 9.05 -17.07
CA LEU A 43 3.07 10.22 -16.63
C LEU A 43 1.59 10.08 -16.98
N LEU A 44 1.27 9.57 -18.17
CA LEU A 44 -0.11 9.27 -18.57
C LEU A 44 -0.74 8.21 -17.65
N MET A 45 -0.02 7.13 -17.31
CA MET A 45 -0.50 6.11 -16.38
C MET A 45 -0.80 6.70 -14.99
N CYS A 46 0.09 7.55 -14.47
CA CYS A 46 -0.15 8.26 -13.21
C CYS A 46 -1.38 9.17 -13.30
N LEU A 47 -1.55 9.90 -14.40
CA LEU A 47 -2.73 10.75 -14.62
C LEU A 47 -4.02 9.93 -14.66
N VAL A 48 -4.03 8.81 -15.39
CA VAL A 48 -5.17 7.89 -15.44
C VAL A 48 -5.49 7.34 -14.05
N ALA A 49 -4.48 6.96 -13.26
CA ALA A 49 -4.67 6.49 -11.90
C ALA A 49 -5.26 7.57 -10.98
N VAL A 50 -4.83 8.83 -11.10
CA VAL A 50 -5.41 9.97 -10.36
C VAL A 50 -6.88 10.17 -10.72
N VAL A 51 -7.23 10.13 -12.02
CA VAL A 51 -8.62 10.28 -12.48
C VAL A 51 -9.48 9.11 -11.99
N ALA A 52 -8.99 7.87 -12.10
CA ALA A 52 -9.69 6.70 -11.60
C ALA A 52 -9.90 6.78 -10.08
N MET A 53 -8.88 7.21 -9.34
CA MET A 53 -8.95 7.39 -7.89
C MET A 53 -9.96 8.46 -7.49
N LEU A 54 -10.03 9.58 -8.22
CA LEU A 54 -11.04 10.62 -8.00
C LEU A 54 -12.46 10.05 -8.11
N ILE A 55 -12.69 9.22 -9.13
CA ILE A 55 -13.98 8.59 -9.38
C ILE A 55 -14.33 7.62 -8.25
N VAL A 56 -13.39 6.79 -7.83
CA VAL A 56 -13.56 5.80 -6.76
C VAL A 56 -13.82 6.45 -5.40
N VAL A 57 -13.07 7.52 -5.09
CA VAL A 57 -13.24 8.28 -3.83
C VAL A 57 -14.54 9.08 -3.85
N GLU A 58 -15.19 9.25 -5.02
CA GLU A 58 -16.31 10.17 -5.21
C GLU A 58 -16.03 11.53 -4.55
N GLY A 59 -14.81 12.07 -4.74
CA GLY A 59 -14.29 13.21 -3.96
C GLY A 59 -15.08 14.52 -4.10
N TRP A 60 -16.09 14.56 -4.97
CA TRP A 60 -17.05 15.65 -5.10
C TRP A 60 -18.25 15.53 -4.14
N LYS A 61 -18.60 14.34 -3.65
CA LYS A 61 -19.70 14.16 -2.69
C LYS A 61 -19.26 14.52 -1.27
N PRO A 62 -20.17 14.95 -0.39
CA PRO A 62 -19.89 15.03 1.03
C PRO A 62 -19.57 13.64 1.59
N PRO A 63 -18.58 13.54 2.49
CA PRO A 63 -18.35 12.30 3.21
C PRO A 63 -19.55 11.96 4.10
N GLN A 64 -19.79 10.67 4.32
CA GLN A 64 -20.73 10.25 5.36
C GLN A 64 -20.15 10.62 6.72
N THR A 65 -20.91 11.37 7.50
CA THR A 65 -20.46 11.85 8.82
C THR A 65 -20.79 10.89 9.95
N TRP A 66 -21.65 9.90 9.71
CA TRP A 66 -22.18 8.99 10.72
C TRP A 66 -22.27 7.57 10.18
N ARG A 67 -22.01 6.58 11.03
CA ARG A 67 -22.17 5.14 10.80
C ARG A 67 -23.13 4.52 11.81
N ILE A 68 -23.57 3.30 11.51
CA ILE A 68 -24.40 2.52 12.45
C ILE A 68 -23.60 2.27 13.75
N GLY A 69 -24.22 2.58 14.88
CA GLY A 69 -23.64 2.42 16.22
C GLY A 69 -22.84 3.62 16.73
N ASP A 70 -22.66 4.68 15.93
CA ASP A 70 -22.06 5.92 16.42
C ASP A 70 -22.99 6.60 17.44
N ARG A 71 -22.38 7.34 18.39
CA ARG A 71 -23.07 8.08 19.45
C ARG A 71 -22.79 9.58 19.34
N PRO A 72 -23.74 10.38 18.81
CA PRO A 72 -23.56 11.82 18.69
C PRO A 72 -23.49 12.49 20.07
N ALA A 73 -22.45 13.28 20.30
CA ALA A 73 -22.23 13.97 21.59
C ALA A 73 -23.29 15.05 21.89
N GLU A 74 -23.81 15.73 20.87
CA GLU A 74 -24.77 16.84 21.03
C GLU A 74 -26.21 16.48 20.58
N GLY A 75 -26.45 15.22 20.20
CA GLY A 75 -27.71 14.78 19.58
C GLY A 75 -27.89 15.34 18.15
N LEU A 76 -28.66 14.65 17.32
CA LEU A 76 -28.97 15.12 15.95
C LEU A 76 -30.38 15.70 15.91
N GLY A 77 -30.51 16.96 15.52
CA GLY A 77 -31.81 17.60 15.27
C GLY A 77 -32.40 17.16 13.92
N ASP A 78 -33.72 16.96 13.86
CA ASP A 78 -34.44 16.71 12.60
C ASP A 78 -34.77 18.05 11.91
N PRO A 79 -34.18 18.38 10.75
CA PRO A 79 -34.54 19.60 10.03
C PRO A 79 -35.99 19.56 9.49
N ALA A 80 -36.62 18.39 9.40
CA ALA A 80 -38.01 18.23 8.95
C ALA A 80 -39.02 18.25 10.11
N ALA A 81 -38.61 18.02 11.36
CA ALA A 81 -39.49 18.12 12.53
C ALA A 81 -39.34 19.50 13.18
N ALA A 82 -40.43 20.27 13.26
CA ALA A 82 -40.42 21.60 13.84
C ALA A 82 -39.86 21.60 15.28
N ALA A 83 -38.83 22.43 15.52
CA ALA A 83 -38.26 22.97 16.77
C ALA A 83 -37.94 22.04 17.97
N THR A 84 -38.49 20.83 18.09
CA THR A 84 -38.28 19.92 19.24
C THR A 84 -38.04 18.46 18.87
N GLY A 85 -38.12 18.08 17.59
CA GLY A 85 -37.83 16.72 17.14
C GLY A 85 -36.33 16.48 16.96
N ARG A 86 -35.71 15.71 17.85
CA ARG A 86 -34.38 15.15 17.63
C ARG A 86 -34.50 13.82 16.87
N LEU A 87 -33.65 13.63 15.85
CA LEU A 87 -33.45 12.35 15.17
C LEU A 87 -32.77 11.33 16.09
N VAL A 88 -31.85 11.80 16.93
CA VAL A 88 -31.08 10.98 17.88
C VAL A 88 -30.81 11.84 19.12
N GLU A 89 -31.12 11.33 20.31
CA GLU A 89 -30.76 12.03 21.54
C GLU A 89 -29.24 11.97 21.80
N PRO A 90 -28.66 12.93 22.55
CA PRO A 90 -27.25 12.89 22.92
C PRO A 90 -26.89 11.56 23.61
N GLY A 91 -25.92 10.84 23.05
CA GLY A 91 -25.47 9.55 23.57
C GLY A 91 -26.28 8.32 23.12
N GLU A 92 -27.40 8.50 22.41
CA GLU A 92 -28.16 7.39 21.81
C GLU A 92 -27.43 6.84 20.57
N THR A 93 -27.47 5.52 20.36
CA THR A 93 -26.81 4.88 19.21
C THR A 93 -27.61 5.06 17.93
N ILE A 94 -26.95 5.39 16.83
CA ILE A 94 -27.60 5.48 15.51
C ILE A 94 -28.00 4.09 15.02
N ASP A 95 -29.30 3.85 14.90
CA ASP A 95 -29.88 2.66 14.27
C ASP A 95 -29.90 2.78 12.73
N ALA A 96 -30.02 1.64 12.04
CA ALA A 96 -30.09 1.56 10.59
C ALA A 96 -31.21 2.44 10.00
N GLY A 97 -32.39 2.48 10.64
CA GLY A 97 -33.50 3.32 10.21
C GLY A 97 -33.19 4.82 10.31
N THR A 98 -32.49 5.22 11.38
CA THR A 98 -32.08 6.62 11.59
C THR A 98 -30.96 7.04 10.65
N LEU A 99 -30.02 6.14 10.34
CA LEU A 99 -28.97 6.41 9.35
C LEU A 99 -29.55 6.67 7.97
N VAL A 100 -30.51 5.86 7.50
CA VAL A 100 -31.19 6.08 6.21
C VAL A 100 -31.86 7.46 6.18
N ARG A 101 -32.45 7.89 7.29
CA ARG A 101 -33.09 9.21 7.39
C ARG A 101 -32.07 10.36 7.34
N ILE A 102 -30.93 10.19 8.01
CA ILE A 102 -29.79 11.13 7.93
C ILE A 102 -29.25 11.22 6.50
N GLU A 103 -29.13 10.08 5.80
CA GLU A 103 -28.69 10.03 4.41
C GLU A 103 -29.68 10.72 3.46
N GLN A 104 -30.98 10.54 3.66
CA GLN A 104 -32.02 11.23 2.89
C GLN A 104 -31.94 12.76 3.08
N ILE A 105 -31.82 13.22 4.33
CA ILE A 105 -31.65 14.65 4.65
C ILE A 105 -30.37 15.21 4.00
N HIS A 106 -29.28 14.43 3.99
CA HIS A 106 -28.05 14.81 3.31
C HIS A 106 -28.18 14.82 1.79
N ALA A 107 -28.97 13.92 1.20
CA ALA A 107 -29.23 13.87 -0.23
C ALA A 107 -30.11 15.04 -0.70
N ASP A 108 -31.06 15.47 0.13
CA ASP A 108 -31.97 16.59 -0.15
C ASP A 108 -31.28 17.97 0.02
N ARG A 109 -30.10 18.02 0.65
CA ARG A 109 -29.30 19.24 0.69
C ARG A 109 -28.76 19.57 -0.70
N GLN A 110 -29.24 20.68 -1.25
CA GLN A 110 -28.66 21.27 -2.45
C GLN A 110 -27.29 21.88 -2.11
N PHE A 111 -26.22 21.22 -2.56
CA PHE A 111 -24.87 21.76 -2.47
C PHE A 111 -24.61 22.76 -3.60
N SER A 112 -23.96 23.88 -3.28
CA SER A 112 -23.52 24.82 -4.30
C SER A 112 -22.51 24.13 -5.24
N ALA A 113 -22.60 24.41 -6.53
CA ALA A 113 -21.64 23.91 -7.52
C ALA A 113 -20.19 24.32 -7.17
N THR A 114 -20.01 25.47 -6.51
CA THR A 114 -18.70 25.92 -6.01
C THR A 114 -18.13 24.98 -4.96
N ASP A 115 -18.96 24.47 -4.06
CA ASP A 115 -18.51 23.65 -2.93
C ASP A 115 -18.12 22.25 -3.41
N LEU A 116 -18.88 21.70 -4.35
CA LEU A 116 -18.57 20.42 -5.02
C LEU A 116 -17.24 20.52 -5.79
N LEU A 117 -17.01 21.63 -6.50
CA LEU A 117 -15.77 21.88 -7.23
C LEU A 117 -14.57 22.03 -6.28
N VAL A 118 -14.69 22.84 -5.22
CA VAL A 118 -13.62 23.05 -4.25
C VAL A 118 -13.22 21.74 -3.57
N ARG A 119 -14.19 20.90 -3.19
CA ARG A 119 -13.93 19.57 -2.60
C ARG A 119 -13.19 18.66 -3.58
N GLY A 120 -13.70 18.54 -4.81
CA GLY A 120 -13.05 17.73 -5.85
C GLY A 120 -11.62 18.16 -6.11
N VAL A 121 -11.37 19.47 -6.26
CA VAL A 121 -10.02 20.04 -6.45
C VAL A 121 -9.12 19.74 -5.24
N THR A 122 -9.64 19.86 -4.02
CA THR A 122 -8.86 19.58 -2.80
C THR A 122 -8.41 18.12 -2.74
N VAL A 123 -9.30 17.17 -3.07
CA VAL A 123 -8.96 15.73 -3.14
C VAL A 123 -7.93 15.46 -4.24
N VAL A 124 -8.06 16.09 -5.42
CA VAL A 124 -7.05 15.98 -6.49
C VAL A 124 -5.69 16.48 -6.03
N VAL A 125 -5.63 17.66 -5.41
CA VAL A 125 -4.37 18.25 -4.92
C VAL A 125 -3.71 17.31 -3.90
N LEU A 126 -4.49 16.79 -2.96
CA LEU A 126 -3.99 15.84 -1.97
C LEU A 126 -3.44 14.57 -2.62
N LEU A 127 -4.17 13.99 -3.58
CA LEU A 127 -3.74 12.81 -4.34
C LEU A 127 -2.43 13.07 -5.08
N VAL A 128 -2.31 14.21 -5.75
CA VAL A 128 -1.09 14.61 -6.46
C VAL A 128 0.07 14.73 -5.50
N VAL A 129 -0.10 15.36 -4.33
CA VAL A 129 0.95 15.47 -3.32
C VAL A 129 1.39 14.09 -2.83
N LEU A 130 0.45 13.23 -2.43
CA LEU A 130 0.76 11.90 -1.91
C LEU A 130 1.46 11.03 -2.97
N LEU A 131 0.95 10.98 -4.20
CA LEU A 131 1.57 10.22 -5.28
C LEU A 131 2.94 10.80 -5.68
N THR A 132 3.13 12.11 -5.58
CA THR A 132 4.42 12.74 -5.83
C THR A 132 5.44 12.36 -4.76
N LEU A 133 5.06 12.37 -3.48
CA LEU A 133 5.94 11.93 -2.39
C LEU A 133 6.34 10.46 -2.54
N ASN A 134 5.37 9.57 -2.81
CA ASN A 134 5.64 8.16 -3.10
C ASN A 134 6.54 8.03 -4.33
N GLY A 135 6.21 8.73 -5.43
CA GLY A 135 6.94 8.67 -6.68
C GLY A 135 8.38 9.16 -6.58
N ILE A 136 8.64 10.25 -5.85
CA ILE A 136 9.98 10.76 -5.59
C ILE A 136 10.83 9.71 -4.88
N TRP A 137 10.26 9.08 -3.85
CA TRP A 137 10.97 8.02 -3.12
C TRP A 137 11.19 6.79 -4.02
N LEU A 138 10.18 6.37 -4.78
CA LEU A 138 10.26 5.23 -5.71
C LEU A 138 11.36 5.42 -6.77
N VAL A 139 11.45 6.63 -7.34
CA VAL A 139 12.46 6.97 -8.34
C VAL A 139 13.87 6.96 -7.74
N ARG A 140 14.04 7.41 -6.49
CA ARG A 140 15.36 7.46 -5.83
C ARG A 140 15.83 6.10 -5.33
N SER A 141 14.94 5.35 -4.68
CA SER A 141 15.29 4.11 -3.99
C SER A 141 15.19 2.89 -4.90
N ARG A 142 14.25 2.87 -5.85
CA ARG A 142 13.96 1.72 -6.72
C ARG A 142 13.79 2.13 -8.19
N PRO A 143 14.83 2.66 -8.85
CA PRO A 143 14.75 3.07 -10.26
C PRO A 143 14.35 1.91 -11.19
N ALA A 144 14.66 0.66 -10.81
CA ALA A 144 14.25 -0.53 -11.56
C ALA A 144 12.73 -0.78 -11.54
N LEU A 145 12.00 -0.36 -10.50
CA LEU A 145 10.54 -0.46 -10.44
C LEU A 145 9.92 0.55 -11.40
N VAL A 146 10.30 1.82 -11.30
CA VAL A 146 9.78 2.90 -12.15
C VAL A 146 10.23 2.73 -13.60
N GLY A 147 11.37 2.09 -13.84
CA GLY A 147 11.90 1.77 -15.16
C GLY A 147 11.01 0.84 -16.00
N HIS A 148 10.22 -0.02 -15.36
CA HIS A 148 9.36 -0.97 -16.04
C HIS A 148 7.91 -0.50 -15.96
N ALA A 149 7.32 -0.10 -17.10
CA ALA A 149 5.94 0.37 -17.16
C ALA A 149 4.95 -0.67 -16.59
N GLY A 150 5.19 -1.96 -16.80
CA GLY A 150 4.36 -3.03 -16.22
C GLY A 150 4.33 -3.01 -14.68
N ARG A 151 5.50 -2.90 -14.03
CA ARG A 151 5.59 -2.87 -12.55
C ARG A 151 4.94 -1.63 -11.96
N LEU A 152 5.13 -0.47 -12.59
CA LEU A 152 4.44 0.76 -12.21
C LEU A 152 2.93 0.64 -12.42
N GLY A 153 2.48 0.00 -13.50
CA GLY A 153 1.08 -0.26 -13.77
C GLY A 153 0.44 -1.13 -12.69
N VAL A 154 1.09 -2.23 -12.31
CA VAL A 154 0.63 -3.10 -11.21
C VAL A 154 0.53 -2.32 -9.90
N TYR A 155 1.52 -1.50 -9.57
CA TYR A 155 1.47 -0.63 -8.38
C TYR A 155 0.26 0.31 -8.39
N LEU A 156 0.06 1.06 -9.49
CA LEU A 156 -1.02 2.04 -9.59
C LEU A 156 -2.40 1.38 -9.59
N VAL A 157 -2.56 0.27 -10.31
CA VAL A 157 -3.80 -0.51 -10.34
C VAL A 157 -4.11 -1.08 -8.97
N ALA A 158 -3.12 -1.63 -8.26
CA ALA A 158 -3.31 -2.13 -6.92
C ALA A 158 -3.77 -1.00 -5.98
N VAL A 159 -3.12 0.16 -5.98
CA VAL A 159 -3.53 1.32 -5.14
C VAL A 159 -4.98 1.74 -5.42
N VAL A 160 -5.38 1.88 -6.69
CA VAL A 160 -6.77 2.24 -7.05
C VAL A 160 -7.76 1.14 -6.64
N LEU A 161 -7.41 -0.13 -6.88
CA LEU A 161 -8.23 -1.28 -6.53
C LEU A 161 -8.44 -1.39 -5.01
N THR A 162 -7.41 -1.15 -4.21
CA THR A 162 -7.48 -1.18 -2.76
C THR A 162 -8.47 -0.16 -2.22
N VAL A 163 -8.46 1.06 -2.75
CA VAL A 163 -9.43 2.09 -2.33
C VAL A 163 -10.83 1.73 -2.81
N ALA A 164 -10.98 1.20 -4.04
CA ALA A 164 -12.29 0.80 -4.56
C ALA A 164 -12.93 -0.33 -3.76
N VAL A 165 -12.17 -1.40 -3.52
CA VAL A 165 -12.63 -2.55 -2.72
C VAL A 165 -12.78 -2.14 -1.25
N GLY A 166 -11.85 -1.34 -0.70
CA GLY A 166 -11.92 -0.84 0.67
C GLY A 166 -13.17 -0.02 0.91
N ARG A 167 -13.54 0.86 -0.03
CA ARG A 167 -14.78 1.63 0.06
C ARG A 167 -16.03 0.73 -0.04
N LEU A 168 -16.02 -0.25 -0.95
CA LEU A 168 -17.13 -1.21 -1.06
C LEU A 168 -17.33 -2.01 0.23
N LEU A 169 -16.24 -2.47 0.83
CA LEU A 169 -16.23 -3.23 2.08
C LEU A 169 -16.43 -2.37 3.33
N SER A 170 -16.27 -1.05 3.21
CA SER A 170 -16.53 -0.10 4.29
C SER A 170 -18.02 0.05 4.60
N ALA A 171 -18.91 -0.39 3.70
CA ALA A 171 -20.34 -0.28 3.91
C ALA A 171 -20.79 -1.02 5.18
N ASP A 172 -21.69 -0.40 5.93
CA ASP A 172 -22.32 -1.05 7.07
C ASP A 172 -23.17 -2.24 6.59
N PRO A 173 -23.21 -3.36 7.33
CA PRO A 173 -22.64 -3.58 8.67
C PRO A 173 -21.20 -4.16 8.68
N TRP A 174 -20.52 -4.27 7.54
CA TRP A 174 -19.29 -5.06 7.43
C TRP A 174 -18.06 -4.33 7.97
N ARG A 175 -17.88 -3.05 7.63
CA ARG A 175 -16.74 -2.20 8.04
C ARG A 175 -15.40 -2.94 7.90
N ALA A 176 -15.20 -3.55 6.73
CA ALA A 176 -14.09 -4.44 6.42
C ALA A 176 -13.02 -3.78 5.52
N GLU A 177 -12.94 -2.45 5.51
CA GLU A 177 -11.95 -1.66 4.75
C GLU A 177 -10.49 -1.99 5.08
N ILE A 178 -10.24 -2.54 6.28
CA ILE A 178 -8.93 -2.98 6.75
C ILE A 178 -8.40 -4.17 5.93
N ILE A 179 -9.27 -5.04 5.43
CA ILE A 179 -8.86 -6.25 4.69
C ILE A 179 -8.05 -5.88 3.44
N PRO A 180 -8.62 -5.16 2.45
CA PRO A 180 -7.89 -4.82 1.24
C PRO A 180 -6.69 -3.91 1.54
N LEU A 181 -6.78 -3.02 2.53
CA LEU A 181 -5.66 -2.19 2.98
C LEU A 181 -4.47 -3.06 3.43
N LEU A 182 -4.68 -3.92 4.42
CA LEU A 182 -3.64 -4.80 4.98
C LEU A 182 -3.07 -5.74 3.93
N VAL A 183 -3.93 -6.38 3.12
CA VAL A 183 -3.49 -7.27 2.05
C VAL A 183 -2.53 -6.53 1.11
N THR A 184 -2.88 -5.32 0.68
CA THR A 184 -2.07 -4.55 -0.27
C THR A 184 -0.72 -4.15 0.31
N VAL A 185 -0.70 -3.58 1.52
CA VAL A 185 0.54 -3.07 2.12
C VAL A 185 1.49 -4.19 2.52
N VAL A 186 0.96 -5.34 2.95
CA VAL A 186 1.76 -6.54 3.24
C VAL A 186 2.33 -7.12 1.94
N ILE A 187 1.54 -7.21 0.86
CA ILE A 187 2.04 -7.61 -0.46
C ILE A 187 3.18 -6.70 -0.91
N PHE A 188 3.04 -5.39 -0.75
CA PHE A 188 4.08 -4.44 -1.15
C PHE A 188 5.33 -4.55 -0.28
N ALA A 189 5.18 -4.85 1.01
CA ALA A 189 6.30 -5.09 1.92
C ALA A 189 7.12 -6.31 1.48
N ILE A 190 6.44 -7.39 1.08
CA ILE A 190 7.06 -8.61 0.56
C ILE A 190 7.69 -8.36 -0.83
N ALA A 191 6.95 -7.70 -1.72
CA ALA A 191 7.34 -7.58 -3.12
C ALA A 191 8.47 -6.58 -3.38
N TRP A 192 8.55 -5.51 -2.58
CA TRP A 192 9.55 -4.45 -2.80
C TRP A 192 10.36 -4.16 -1.55
N ASP A 193 9.78 -3.45 -0.58
CA ASP A 193 10.39 -3.16 0.72
C ASP A 193 9.39 -2.52 1.69
N GLN A 194 9.78 -2.54 2.96
CA GLN A 194 9.00 -1.96 4.06
C GLN A 194 8.77 -0.45 3.91
N VAL A 195 9.70 0.31 3.32
CA VAL A 195 9.56 1.77 3.24
C VAL A 195 8.54 2.14 2.17
N VAL A 196 8.56 1.48 1.00
CA VAL A 196 7.47 1.60 0.01
C VAL A 196 6.14 1.25 0.65
N ALA A 197 6.07 0.13 1.36
CA ALA A 197 4.85 -0.32 2.00
C ALA A 197 4.32 0.71 3.02
N ILE A 198 5.17 1.31 3.86
CA ILE A 198 4.76 2.33 4.84
C ILE A 198 4.27 3.61 4.15
N LEU A 199 4.95 4.08 3.10
CA LEU A 199 4.51 5.26 2.34
C LEU A 199 3.18 5.01 1.63
N THR A 200 2.99 3.80 1.11
CA THR A 200 1.71 3.39 0.51
C THR A 200 0.62 3.23 1.56
N ALA A 201 0.93 2.71 2.75
CA ALA A 201 0.00 2.60 3.87
C ALA A 201 -0.49 3.97 4.29
N LEU A 202 0.42 4.95 4.47
CA LEU A 202 0.04 6.34 4.75
C LEU A 202 -0.93 6.90 3.71
N THR A 203 -0.65 6.64 2.43
CA THR A 203 -1.48 7.11 1.32
C THR A 203 -2.85 6.44 1.32
N LEU A 204 -2.90 5.11 1.42
CA LEU A 204 -4.13 4.33 1.39
C LEU A 204 -5.00 4.58 2.62
N SER A 205 -4.41 4.64 3.82
CA SER A 205 -5.14 4.97 5.06
C SER A 205 -5.79 6.34 4.94
N LEU A 206 -5.06 7.36 4.47
CA LEU A 206 -5.62 8.71 4.31
C LEU A 206 -6.73 8.76 3.26
N LEU A 207 -6.58 8.05 2.14
CA LEU A 207 -7.60 7.99 1.09
C LEU A 207 -8.85 7.22 1.54
N LEU A 208 -8.69 6.13 2.29
CA LEU A 208 -9.81 5.40 2.85
C LEU A 208 -10.56 6.24 3.89
N THR A 209 -9.86 6.95 4.78
CA THR A 209 -10.50 7.87 5.72
C THR A 209 -11.28 8.97 5.00
N ILE A 210 -10.68 9.61 3.99
CA ILE A 210 -11.36 10.70 3.27
C ILE A 210 -12.57 10.19 2.48
N SER A 211 -12.50 8.98 1.94
CA SER A 211 -13.59 8.40 1.14
C SER A 211 -14.71 7.75 1.96
N THR A 212 -14.50 7.49 3.24
CA THR A 212 -15.45 6.78 4.10
C THR A 212 -15.99 7.70 5.22
N VAL A 213 -15.28 7.78 6.35
CA VAL A 213 -15.60 8.64 7.48
C VAL A 213 -14.40 9.53 7.75
N VAL A 214 -14.61 10.85 7.60
CA VAL A 214 -13.57 11.87 7.78
C VAL A 214 -13.35 12.11 9.28
N GLU A 215 -12.83 11.08 9.95
CA GLU A 215 -12.50 11.08 11.37
C GLU A 215 -11.02 10.76 11.57
N ILE A 216 -10.36 11.56 12.41
CA ILE A 216 -8.94 11.39 12.68
C ILE A 216 -8.65 10.07 13.41
N GLY A 217 -9.56 9.61 14.27
CA GLY A 217 -9.45 8.32 14.96
C GLY A 217 -9.37 7.16 13.97
N HIS A 218 -10.26 7.15 12.97
CA HIS A 218 -10.26 6.12 11.93
C HIS A 218 -8.95 6.10 11.12
N PHE A 219 -8.40 7.27 10.74
CA PHE A 219 -7.10 7.35 10.09
C PHE A 219 -5.96 6.77 10.95
N VAL A 220 -5.93 7.14 12.23
CA VAL A 220 -4.91 6.67 13.18
C VAL A 220 -4.96 5.15 13.33
N VAL A 221 -6.16 4.56 13.41
CA VAL A 221 -6.35 3.11 13.45
C VAL A 221 -5.82 2.43 12.19
N LEU A 222 -6.27 2.87 11.00
CA LEU A 222 -5.86 2.27 9.72
C LEU A 222 -4.34 2.33 9.52
N LEU A 223 -3.72 3.47 9.86
CA LEU A 223 -2.28 3.67 9.72
C LEU A 223 -1.51 2.79 10.71
N SER A 224 -1.92 2.77 11.98
CA SER A 224 -1.23 2.02 13.03
C SER A 224 -1.24 0.53 12.76
N VAL A 225 -2.39 0.00 12.34
CA VAL A 225 -2.56 -1.42 11.98
C VAL A 225 -1.72 -1.79 10.77
N SER A 226 -1.68 -0.91 9.75
CA SER A 226 -0.84 -1.13 8.56
C SER A 226 0.64 -1.13 8.90
N VAL A 227 1.11 -0.16 9.68
CA VAL A 227 2.53 -0.08 10.08
C VAL A 227 2.91 -1.26 10.98
N SER A 228 2.04 -1.66 11.91
CA SER A 228 2.29 -2.85 12.75
C SER A 228 2.38 -4.13 11.94
N ALA A 229 1.67 -4.22 10.82
CA ALA A 229 1.76 -5.36 9.92
C ALA A 229 3.08 -5.38 9.13
N ILE A 230 3.60 -4.21 8.75
CA ILE A 230 4.77 -4.08 7.86
C ILE A 230 6.09 -4.27 8.60
N LEU A 231 6.24 -3.69 9.80
CA LEU A 231 7.51 -3.66 10.52
C LEU A 231 8.14 -5.05 10.79
N PRO A 232 7.37 -6.09 11.15
CA PRO A 232 7.93 -7.43 11.37
C PRO A 232 8.38 -8.13 10.08
N LEU A 233 7.92 -7.68 8.91
CA LEU A 233 8.12 -8.36 7.61
C LEU A 233 9.48 -8.10 6.97
N THR A 234 10.55 -8.27 7.74
CA THR A 234 11.92 -8.22 7.19
C THR A 234 12.27 -9.51 6.43
N ARG A 235 11.76 -10.65 6.90
CA ARG A 235 11.88 -11.97 6.26
C ARG A 235 10.58 -12.75 6.43
N VAL A 236 10.10 -13.39 5.37
CA VAL A 236 8.92 -14.27 5.41
C VAL A 236 9.40 -15.71 5.47
N SER A 237 9.63 -16.19 6.70
CA SER A 237 10.13 -17.54 6.98
C SER A 237 9.10 -18.65 6.80
N SER A 238 7.81 -18.33 6.95
CA SER A 238 6.73 -19.32 6.91
C SER A 238 5.37 -18.66 6.68
N ARG A 239 4.38 -19.44 6.26
CA ARG A 239 2.98 -18.96 6.15
C ARG A 239 2.41 -18.54 7.51
N SER A 240 2.87 -19.16 8.61
CA SER A 240 2.45 -18.78 9.96
C SER A 240 3.00 -17.43 10.39
N THR A 241 4.14 -16.97 9.83
CA THR A 241 4.64 -15.60 10.03
C THR A 241 3.60 -14.57 9.61
N LEU A 242 2.96 -14.77 8.46
CA LEU A 242 1.93 -13.85 7.93
C LEU A 242 0.64 -13.87 8.76
N ILE A 243 0.23 -15.06 9.25
CA ILE A 243 -0.91 -15.19 10.17
C ILE A 243 -0.61 -14.50 11.51
N THR A 244 0.62 -14.63 12.02
CA THR A 244 1.08 -14.01 13.27
C THR A 244 1.11 -12.48 13.15
N VAL A 245 1.54 -11.96 12.01
CA VAL A 245 1.45 -10.53 11.68
C VAL A 245 0.00 -10.05 11.68
N GLY A 246 -0.92 -10.82 11.09
CA GLY A 246 -2.36 -10.53 11.14
C GLY A 246 -2.92 -10.51 12.56
N PHE A 247 -2.51 -11.45 13.41
CA PHE A 247 -2.91 -11.53 14.82
C PHE A 247 -2.46 -10.30 15.60
N TRP A 248 -1.17 -9.96 15.54
CA TRP A 248 -0.63 -8.78 16.25
C TRP A 248 -1.21 -7.47 15.72
N SER A 249 -1.47 -7.38 14.41
CA SER A 249 -2.17 -6.23 13.82
C SER A 249 -3.59 -6.10 14.34
N GLY A 250 -4.28 -7.22 14.58
CA GLY A 250 -5.58 -7.23 15.25
C GLY A 250 -5.49 -6.75 16.71
N VAL A 251 -4.46 -7.16 17.46
CA VAL A 251 -4.24 -6.66 18.83
C VAL A 251 -4.01 -5.14 18.81
N VAL A 252 -3.20 -4.65 17.88
CA VAL A 252 -2.98 -3.20 17.67
C VAL A 252 -4.28 -2.50 17.31
N PHE A 253 -5.12 -3.10 16.45
CA PHE A 253 -6.45 -2.56 16.13
C PHE A 253 -7.26 -2.35 17.40
N ILE A 254 -7.38 -3.37 18.25
CA ILE A 254 -8.15 -3.27 19.51
C ILE A 254 -7.58 -2.13 20.38
N LEU A 255 -6.26 -2.09 20.59
CA LEU A 255 -5.64 -1.09 21.48
C LEU A 255 -5.82 0.34 20.96
N VAL A 256 -5.64 0.56 19.66
CA VAL A 256 -5.70 1.89 19.06
C VAL A 256 -7.15 2.35 18.91
N ASP A 257 -8.05 1.49 18.43
CA ASP A 257 -9.48 1.82 18.28
C ASP A 257 -10.08 2.13 19.67
N TRP A 258 -9.79 1.29 20.66
CA TRP A 258 -10.22 1.53 22.03
C TRP A 258 -9.63 2.82 22.62
N GLY A 259 -8.35 3.09 22.37
CA GLY A 259 -7.70 4.33 22.79
C GLY A 259 -8.31 5.57 22.13
N THR A 260 -8.60 5.51 20.84
CA THR A 260 -9.24 6.62 20.11
C THR A 260 -10.64 6.90 20.65
N LEU A 261 -11.41 5.86 20.93
CA LEU A 261 -12.74 5.97 21.52
C LEU A 261 -12.71 6.54 22.95
N ALA A 262 -11.71 6.16 23.75
CA ALA A 262 -11.53 6.71 25.10
C ALA A 262 -11.15 8.20 25.08
N ILE A 263 -10.44 8.67 24.05
CA ILE A 263 -10.05 10.08 23.90
C ILE A 263 -11.23 10.95 23.42
N THR A 264 -12.07 10.42 22.52
CA THR A 264 -13.17 11.17 21.93
C THR A 264 -14.46 11.13 22.76
N SER A 265 -14.58 10.20 23.70
CA SER A 265 -15.77 10.06 24.54
C SER A 265 -15.81 11.05 25.71
N SER A 266 -16.99 11.63 25.95
CA SER A 266 -17.25 12.50 27.11
C SER A 266 -17.26 11.74 28.45
N GLU A 267 -17.56 10.43 28.40
CA GLU A 267 -17.51 9.52 29.56
C GLU A 267 -16.62 8.30 29.26
N PRO A 268 -15.28 8.43 29.35
CA PRO A 268 -14.36 7.35 29.02
C PRO A 268 -14.63 6.09 29.83
N ALA A 269 -14.87 6.23 31.14
CA ALA A 269 -15.11 5.11 32.04
C ALA A 269 -16.36 4.28 31.69
N GLY A 270 -17.44 4.91 31.20
CA GLY A 270 -18.64 4.21 30.78
C GLY A 270 -18.43 3.41 29.48
N VAL A 271 -17.62 3.96 28.56
CA VAL A 271 -17.31 3.32 27.28
C VAL A 271 -16.30 2.17 27.44
N LEU A 272 -15.41 2.23 28.43
CA LEU A 272 -14.44 1.16 28.73
C LEU A 272 -15.09 -0.18 29.11
N PHE A 273 -16.29 -0.16 29.71
CA PHE A 273 -16.97 -1.37 30.22
C PHE A 273 -18.30 -1.68 29.52
N ASP A 274 -18.65 -0.94 28.47
CA ASP A 274 -19.84 -1.19 27.67
C ASP A 274 -19.64 -2.42 26.78
N THR A 275 -20.46 -3.46 27.00
CA THR A 275 -20.42 -4.70 26.23
C THR A 275 -20.75 -4.48 24.75
N ALA A 276 -21.52 -3.43 24.42
CA ALA A 276 -21.82 -3.07 23.05
C ALA A 276 -20.58 -2.55 22.28
N GLY A 277 -19.60 -1.97 22.98
CA GLY A 277 -18.33 -1.50 22.42
C GLY A 277 -17.35 -2.61 22.07
N LEU A 278 -17.53 -3.82 22.62
CA LEU A 278 -16.63 -4.96 22.37
C LEU A 278 -16.81 -5.57 20.98
N TRP A 279 -18.02 -5.51 20.40
CA TRP A 279 -18.32 -6.14 19.13
C TRP A 279 -17.57 -5.50 17.93
N PRO A 280 -17.54 -4.16 17.78
CA PRO A 280 -16.73 -3.50 16.76
C PRO A 280 -15.23 -3.83 16.89
N LEU A 281 -14.70 -3.89 18.12
CA LEU A 281 -13.30 -4.22 18.41
C LEU A 281 -12.97 -5.64 17.95
N LEU A 282 -13.80 -6.62 18.33
CA LEU A 282 -13.63 -8.01 17.94
C LEU A 282 -13.74 -8.20 16.42
N ARG A 283 -14.68 -7.52 15.78
CA ARG A 283 -14.85 -7.56 14.32
C ARG A 283 -13.59 -7.04 13.60
N GLY A 284 -13.05 -5.90 14.01
CA GLY A 284 -11.83 -5.36 13.39
C GLY A 284 -10.60 -6.25 13.62
N PHE A 285 -10.48 -6.87 14.80
CA PHE A 285 -9.48 -7.90 15.07
C PHE A 285 -9.61 -9.09 14.10
N LEU A 286 -10.83 -9.61 13.90
CA LEU A 286 -11.08 -10.72 12.98
C LEU A 286 -10.76 -10.34 11.53
N TRP A 287 -11.05 -9.11 11.10
CA TRP A 287 -10.67 -8.64 9.77
C TRP A 287 -9.15 -8.56 9.56
N CYS A 288 -8.38 -8.20 10.60
CA CYS A 288 -6.91 -8.28 10.55
C CYS A 288 -6.42 -9.72 10.38
N LEU A 289 -7.03 -10.68 11.09
CA LEU A 289 -6.71 -12.10 10.95
C LEU A 289 -7.04 -12.64 9.55
N VAL A 290 -8.23 -12.31 9.03
CA VAL A 290 -8.65 -12.69 7.68
C VAL A 290 -7.66 -12.14 6.65
N ALA A 291 -7.24 -10.88 6.78
CA ALA A 291 -6.22 -10.31 5.89
C ALA A 291 -4.90 -11.09 5.94
N GLY A 292 -4.41 -11.43 7.13
CA GLY A 292 -3.20 -12.24 7.30
C GLY A 292 -3.31 -13.62 6.64
N TYR A 293 -4.47 -14.28 6.76
CA TYR A 293 -4.73 -15.56 6.11
C TYR A 293 -4.81 -15.44 4.58
N LEU A 294 -5.44 -14.37 4.06
CA LEU A 294 -5.52 -14.10 2.62
C LEU A 294 -4.14 -13.90 2.00
N VAL A 295 -3.26 -13.14 2.65
CA VAL A 295 -1.87 -12.99 2.19
C VAL A 295 -1.14 -14.34 2.27
N ALA A 296 -1.27 -15.07 3.38
CA ALA A 296 -0.62 -16.36 3.55
C ALA A 296 -1.04 -17.39 2.48
N GLY A 297 -2.32 -17.41 2.10
CA GLY A 297 -2.85 -18.27 1.05
C GLY A 297 -2.48 -17.80 -0.37
N SER A 298 -2.29 -16.50 -0.58
CA SER A 298 -1.96 -15.93 -1.89
C SER A 298 -0.45 -15.80 -2.16
N LEU A 299 0.40 -16.19 -1.21
CA LEU A 299 1.85 -16.03 -1.29
C LEU A 299 2.49 -16.61 -2.58
N PRO A 300 2.14 -17.82 -3.06
CA PRO A 300 2.72 -18.33 -4.31
C PRO A 300 2.39 -17.47 -5.54
N PHE A 301 1.20 -16.85 -5.55
CA PHE A 301 0.79 -15.94 -6.62
C PHE A 301 1.53 -14.60 -6.53
N ILE A 302 1.78 -14.13 -5.31
CA ILE A 302 2.58 -12.92 -5.06
C ILE A 302 4.02 -13.14 -5.53
N GLU A 303 4.63 -14.27 -5.16
CA GLU A 303 6.00 -14.62 -5.56
C GLU A 303 6.15 -14.71 -7.07
N SER A 304 5.24 -15.40 -7.76
CA SER A 304 5.26 -15.53 -9.22
C SER A 304 4.98 -14.21 -9.95
N LEU A 305 4.05 -13.39 -9.48
CA LEU A 305 3.69 -12.12 -10.12
C LEU A 305 4.81 -11.08 -10.00
N PHE A 306 5.47 -11.00 -8.84
CA PHE A 306 6.50 -10.00 -8.57
C PHE A 306 7.93 -10.52 -8.79
N GLY A 307 8.12 -11.82 -8.99
CA GLY A 307 9.43 -12.46 -9.13
C GLY A 307 10.25 -12.36 -7.85
N VAL A 308 9.59 -12.47 -6.70
CA VAL A 308 10.20 -12.34 -5.38
C VAL A 308 10.39 -13.73 -4.79
N VAL A 309 11.56 -13.93 -4.18
CA VAL A 309 11.93 -15.18 -3.55
C VAL A 309 11.81 -15.00 -2.04
N THR A 310 10.89 -15.75 -1.41
CA THR A 310 10.79 -15.80 0.05
C THR A 310 11.59 -16.98 0.61
N ASP A 311 11.76 -17.05 1.93
CA ASP A 311 12.40 -18.20 2.56
C ASP A 311 11.61 -19.50 2.29
N ILE A 312 10.30 -19.40 2.07
CA ILE A 312 9.46 -20.55 1.69
C ILE A 312 9.84 -21.02 0.29
N SER A 313 9.92 -20.13 -0.69
CA SER A 313 10.35 -20.48 -2.05
C SER A 313 11.78 -21.03 -2.05
N LEU A 314 12.67 -20.50 -1.20
CA LEU A 314 14.04 -21.02 -1.03
C LEU A 314 14.03 -22.45 -0.50
N LEU A 315 13.20 -22.75 0.51
CA LEU A 315 13.06 -24.10 1.04
C LEU A 315 12.48 -25.06 -0.01
N GLU A 316 11.52 -24.61 -0.82
CA GLU A 316 10.95 -25.39 -1.92
C GLU A 316 11.98 -25.65 -3.03
N MET A 317 12.79 -24.65 -3.41
CA MET A 317 13.89 -24.83 -4.37
C MET A 317 15.03 -25.68 -3.82
N GLY A 318 15.27 -25.63 -2.51
CA GLY A 318 16.30 -26.39 -1.83
C GLY A 318 15.96 -27.86 -1.57
N ASP A 319 14.73 -28.30 -1.88
CA ASP A 319 14.33 -29.69 -1.74
C ASP A 319 15.12 -30.58 -2.73
N ALA A 320 15.72 -31.65 -2.23
CA ALA A 320 16.42 -32.63 -3.05
C ALA A 320 15.52 -33.28 -4.11
N SER A 321 14.20 -33.25 -3.93
CA SER A 321 13.22 -33.71 -4.93
C SER A 321 13.12 -32.79 -6.16
N HIS A 322 13.72 -31.59 -6.12
CA HIS A 322 13.64 -30.62 -7.20
C HIS A 322 14.21 -31.21 -8.52
N PRO A 323 13.48 -31.13 -9.65
CA PRO A 323 13.87 -31.81 -10.89
C PRO A 323 15.28 -31.46 -11.39
N LEU A 324 15.69 -30.19 -11.28
CA LEU A 324 17.03 -29.76 -11.68
C LEU A 324 18.12 -30.31 -10.75
N LEU A 325 17.84 -30.49 -9.45
CA LEU A 325 18.79 -31.09 -8.52
C LEU A 325 18.89 -32.60 -8.75
N GLN A 326 17.78 -33.26 -9.05
CA GLN A 326 17.77 -34.67 -9.47
C GLN A 326 18.55 -34.89 -10.76
N GLU A 327 18.42 -33.99 -11.74
CA GLU A 327 19.21 -34.03 -12.97
C GLU A 327 20.70 -33.83 -12.70
N LEU A 328 21.06 -32.88 -11.82
CA LEU A 328 22.45 -32.64 -11.42
C LEU A 328 23.06 -33.87 -10.74
N VAL A 329 22.34 -34.50 -9.81
CA VAL A 329 22.77 -35.76 -9.16
C VAL A 329 23.02 -36.87 -10.18
N GLN A 330 22.13 -37.02 -11.17
CA GLN A 330 22.22 -38.09 -12.17
C GLN A 330 23.34 -37.86 -13.19
N ARG A 331 23.56 -36.61 -13.61
CA ARG A 331 24.55 -36.28 -14.65
C ARG A 331 25.94 -35.99 -14.11
N ALA A 332 26.03 -35.34 -12.96
CA ALA A 332 27.27 -34.85 -12.37
C ALA A 332 27.26 -34.96 -10.83
N PRO A 333 27.31 -36.19 -10.27
CA PRO A 333 27.22 -36.40 -8.81
C PRO A 333 28.37 -35.72 -8.03
N GLY A 334 29.54 -35.53 -8.66
CA GLY A 334 30.65 -34.77 -8.08
C GLY A 334 30.31 -33.29 -7.89
N THR A 335 29.70 -32.65 -8.89
CA THR A 335 29.24 -31.25 -8.85
C THR A 335 28.11 -31.07 -7.84
N TYR A 336 27.19 -32.04 -7.75
CA TYR A 336 26.17 -32.04 -6.70
C TYR A 336 26.78 -32.01 -5.30
N ASN A 337 27.69 -32.96 -5.00
CA ASN A 337 28.33 -33.00 -3.68
C ASN A 337 29.16 -31.73 -3.40
N HIS A 338 29.85 -31.20 -4.41
CA HIS A 338 30.54 -29.92 -4.30
C HIS A 338 29.57 -28.80 -3.90
N SER A 339 28.46 -28.66 -4.62
CA SER A 339 27.45 -27.63 -4.41
C SER A 339 26.80 -27.70 -3.03
N ILE A 340 26.49 -28.92 -2.53
CA ILE A 340 25.97 -29.12 -1.17
C ILE A 340 26.98 -28.67 -0.10
N VAL A 341 28.27 -29.02 -0.27
CA VAL A 341 29.33 -28.63 0.67
C VAL A 341 29.55 -27.11 0.64
N VAL A 342 29.61 -26.50 -0.55
CA VAL A 342 29.73 -25.05 -0.71
C VAL A 342 28.55 -24.34 -0.07
N GLY A 343 27.33 -24.82 -0.27
CA GLY A 343 26.13 -24.26 0.35
C GLY A 343 26.18 -24.31 1.88
N THR A 344 26.65 -25.42 2.47
CA THR A 344 26.78 -25.57 3.92
C THR A 344 27.81 -24.59 4.52
N ILE A 345 28.97 -24.45 3.88
CA ILE A 345 30.03 -23.53 4.33
C ILE A 345 29.57 -22.07 4.13
N GLY A 346 28.93 -21.79 3.00
CA GLY A 346 28.40 -20.48 2.64
C GLY A 346 27.30 -20.01 3.59
N GLU A 347 26.36 -20.89 3.96
CA GLU A 347 25.32 -20.63 4.96
C GLU A 347 25.93 -20.20 6.29
N ALA A 348 26.86 -21.00 6.82
CA ALA A 348 27.52 -20.71 8.09
C ALA A 348 28.30 -19.38 8.04
N ALA A 349 29.00 -19.08 6.94
CA ALA A 349 29.71 -17.82 6.77
C ALA A 349 28.76 -16.62 6.69
N ALA A 350 27.66 -16.76 5.92
CA ALA A 350 26.65 -15.73 5.75
C ALA A 350 25.93 -15.40 7.07
N ASP A 351 25.55 -16.41 7.84
CA ASP A 351 24.91 -16.23 9.14
C ASP A 351 25.83 -15.49 10.12
N ARG A 352 27.14 -15.76 10.10
CA ARG A 352 28.13 -15.11 10.98
C ARG A 352 28.30 -13.62 10.69
N ILE A 353 27.99 -13.15 9.48
CA ILE A 353 28.02 -11.73 9.11
C ILE A 353 26.63 -11.08 9.07
N GLY A 354 25.59 -11.81 9.50
CA GLY A 354 24.20 -11.32 9.49
C GLY A 354 23.55 -11.25 8.12
N ALA A 355 24.10 -11.93 7.12
CA ALA A 355 23.49 -12.05 5.79
C ALA A 355 22.34 -13.10 5.79
N ASN A 356 21.82 -13.47 4.62
CA ASN A 356 20.80 -14.51 4.49
C ASN A 356 21.47 -15.85 4.17
N GLY A 357 21.73 -16.68 5.19
CA GLY A 357 22.34 -18.00 5.02
C GLY A 357 21.53 -18.97 4.17
N LEU A 358 20.20 -18.99 4.33
CA LEU A 358 19.31 -19.84 3.55
C LEU A 358 19.39 -19.52 2.05
N LEU A 359 19.40 -18.23 1.69
CA LEU A 359 19.57 -17.80 0.31
C LEU A 359 20.92 -18.26 -0.24
N VAL A 360 22.00 -18.10 0.53
CA VAL A 360 23.35 -18.52 0.11
C VAL A 360 23.41 -20.03 -0.08
N ARG A 361 22.82 -20.82 0.82
CA ARG A 361 22.75 -22.28 0.70
C ARG A 361 22.08 -22.71 -0.59
N VAL A 362 20.87 -22.21 -0.81
CA VAL A 362 20.06 -22.62 -1.97
C VAL A 362 20.66 -22.10 -3.27
N ALA A 363 21.20 -20.87 -3.28
CA ALA A 363 21.93 -20.35 -4.43
C ALA A 363 23.14 -21.22 -4.79
N ALA A 364 23.88 -21.74 -3.80
CA ALA A 364 25.00 -22.65 -4.05
C ALA A 364 24.56 -23.97 -4.70
N TYR A 365 23.33 -24.45 -4.45
CA TYR A 365 22.82 -25.66 -5.09
C TYR A 365 22.63 -25.53 -6.61
N PHE A 366 22.50 -24.29 -7.10
CA PHE A 366 22.22 -23.97 -8.51
C PHE A 366 23.32 -23.10 -9.16
N HIS A 367 24.50 -22.99 -8.55
CA HIS A 367 25.54 -22.05 -9.01
C HIS A 367 26.40 -22.59 -10.16
N ASP A 368 26.59 -23.91 -10.21
CA ASP A 368 27.27 -24.68 -11.26
C ASP A 368 26.24 -25.35 -12.18
#